data_AF-T0GHV6-F1
#
_entry.id   AF-T0GHV6-F1
#
_cell.length_a   1.000
_cell.length_b   1.000
_cell.length_c   1.000
_cell.angle_alpha   90.00
_cell.angle_beta   90.00
_cell.angle_gamma   90.00
#
_symmetry.space_group_name_H-M   'P 1'
#
loop_
_entity.id
_entity.type
_entity.pdbx_description
1 polymer ?
#
loop_
_entity_poly.entity_id
_entity_poly.type
_entity_poly.pdbx_seq_one_letter_code
_entity_poly.pdbx_strand_id
1 'polypeptide(L)' 'MGKYNGQRPAHVKAPAHLSKSPPVPQPEPIDQPSIQTEELSPTRYGDWERKGIAIDF' A
#
# COMPACT_ATOMS: atom_id res chain seq x y z
N MET A 1 7.52 15.79 24.85
CA MET A 1 7.68 15.04 23.58
C MET A 1 6.35 15.08 22.85
N GLY A 2 6.24 15.91 21.81
CA GLY A 2 4.95 16.15 21.13
C GLY A 2 4.50 14.89 20.38
N LYS A 3 3.21 14.53 20.51
CA LYS A 3 2.63 13.43 19.74
C LYS A 3 2.54 13.88 18.27
N TYR A 4 3.45 13.42 17.43
CA TYR A 4 3.38 13.66 15.99
C TYR A 4 2.46 12.61 15.36
N ASN A 5 1.14 12.83 15.45
CA ASN A 5 0.22 12.20 14.50
C ASN A 5 0.59 12.76 13.13
N GLY A 6 0.98 11.91 12.17
CA GLY A 6 1.46 12.29 10.82
C GLY A 6 0.44 13.01 9.91
N GLN A 7 -0.46 13.80 10.49
CA GLN A 7 -1.43 14.62 9.79
C GLN A 7 -0.77 15.92 9.32
N ARG A 8 -1.00 16.25 8.04
CA ARG A 8 -0.52 17.50 7.43
C ARG A 8 -1.15 18.72 8.12
N PRO A 9 -0.38 19.77 8.49
CA PRO A 9 -0.94 20.96 9.12
C PRO A 9 -2.01 21.64 8.25
N ALA A 10 -3.10 22.10 8.87
CA ALA A 10 -4.29 22.61 8.17
C ALA A 10 -4.03 23.85 7.28
N HIS A 11 -3.01 24.65 7.61
CA HIS A 11 -2.67 25.87 6.89
C HIS A 11 -1.87 25.62 5.61
N VAL A 12 -1.33 24.40 5.41
CA VAL A 12 -0.55 24.07 4.21
C VAL A 12 -1.51 23.88 3.05
N LYS A 13 -1.50 24.81 2.09
CA LYS A 13 -2.29 24.72 0.85
C LYS A 13 -1.40 24.24 -0.31
N ALA A 14 -2.00 23.57 -1.28
CA ALA A 14 -1.34 23.27 -2.54
C ALA A 14 -1.05 24.56 -3.33
N PRO A 15 0.00 24.59 -4.18
CA PRO A 15 0.33 25.77 -4.97
C PRO A 15 -0.70 26.02 -6.09
N ALA A 16 -0.87 27.28 -6.50
CA ALA A 16 -1.95 27.71 -7.40
C ALA A 16 -1.90 27.09 -8.82
N HIS A 17 -0.71 26.68 -9.28
CA HIS A 17 -0.50 26.06 -10.58
C HIS A 17 -0.78 24.54 -10.59
N LEU A 18 -1.03 23.93 -9.42
CA LEU A 18 -1.29 22.52 -9.32
C LEU A 18 -2.75 22.22 -9.67
N SER A 19 -2.97 21.56 -10.80
CA SER A 19 -4.28 21.03 -11.16
C SER A 19 -4.72 19.96 -10.15
N LYS A 20 -6.02 19.84 -9.92
CA LYS A 20 -6.56 18.75 -9.12
C LYS A 20 -6.31 17.43 -9.85
N SER A 21 -5.89 16.41 -9.11
CA SER A 21 -5.85 15.05 -9.66
C SER A 21 -7.24 14.65 -10.13
N PRO A 22 -7.36 13.99 -11.29
CA PRO A 22 -8.62 13.36 -11.68
C PRO A 22 -9.06 12.36 -10.61
N PRO A 23 -10.36 12.04 -10.51
CA PRO A 23 -10.81 10.98 -9.63
C PRO A 23 -10.08 9.68 -9.97
N VAL A 24 -9.62 8.97 -8.94
CA VAL A 24 -9.10 7.62 -9.12
C VAL A 24 -10.21 6.72 -9.69
N PRO A 25 -9.90 5.85 -10.66
CA PRO A 25 -10.89 4.91 -11.17
C PRO A 25 -11.37 3.97 -10.08
N GLN A 26 -12.61 3.49 -10.21
CA GLN A 26 -13.14 2.48 -9.31
C GLN A 26 -12.36 1.17 -9.54
N PRO A 27 -11.88 0.49 -8.48
CA PRO A 27 -11.24 -0.81 -8.64
C PRO A 27 -12.23 -1.82 -9.19
N GLU A 28 -11.75 -2.72 -10.05
CA GLU A 28 -12.54 -3.85 -10.51
C GLU A 28 -12.86 -4.78 -9.33
N PRO A 29 -14.04 -5.44 -9.34
CA PRO A 29 -14.32 -6.51 -8.39
C PRO A 29 -13.23 -7.58 -8.52
N ILE A 30 -12.61 -7.93 -7.40
CA ILE A 30 -11.68 -9.06 -7.36
C ILE A 30 -12.56 -10.31 -7.19
N ASP A 31 -12.45 -11.26 -8.11
CA ASP A 31 -13.00 -12.62 -7.91
C ASP A 31 -12.33 -13.28 -6.69
N GLN A 32 -12.79 -14.48 -6.32
CA GLN A 32 -12.26 -15.20 -5.15
C GLN A 32 -10.72 -15.15 -5.12
N PRO A 33 -10.11 -14.86 -3.95
CA PRO A 33 -8.67 -14.75 -3.84
C PRO A 33 -8.02 -16.03 -4.37
N SER A 34 -6.93 -15.88 -5.12
CA SER A 34 -6.19 -17.04 -5.62
C SER A 34 -5.77 -17.93 -4.44
N ILE A 35 -6.14 -19.21 -4.52
CA ILE A 35 -5.69 -20.18 -3.52
C ILE A 35 -4.23 -20.49 -3.83
N GLN A 36 -3.33 -20.00 -2.96
CA GLN A 36 -1.93 -20.39 -2.97
C GLN A 36 -1.84 -21.89 -2.71
N THR A 37 -1.48 -22.64 -3.76
CA THR A 37 -1.30 -24.10 -3.73
C THR A 37 0.19 -24.48 -3.76
N GLU A 38 1.08 -23.49 -3.65
CA GLU A 38 2.54 -23.71 -3.66
C GLU A 38 2.97 -24.44 -2.39
N GLU A 39 3.80 -25.48 -2.56
CA GLU A 39 4.47 -26.10 -1.43
C GLU A 39 5.55 -25.17 -0.89
N LEU A 40 5.60 -25.02 0.44
CA LEU A 40 6.59 -24.17 1.11
C LEU A 40 8.01 -24.59 0.68
N SER A 41 8.65 -23.78 -0.15
CA SER A 41 10.06 -23.94 -0.48
C SER A 41 10.93 -23.42 0.67
N PRO A 42 12.18 -23.93 0.85
CA PRO A 42 13.08 -23.40 1.85
C PRO A 42 13.35 -21.93 1.54
N THR A 43 12.76 -21.05 2.34
CA THR A 43 12.87 -19.61 2.18
C THR A 43 14.33 -19.21 2.37
N ARG A 44 14.93 -18.51 1.40
CA ARG A 44 16.21 -17.83 1.66
C ARG A 44 15.94 -16.76 2.73
N TYR A 45 16.79 -16.68 3.75
CA TYR A 45 16.70 -15.63 4.78
C TYR A 45 16.57 -14.27 4.10
N GLY A 46 15.41 -13.62 4.24
CA GLY A 46 15.09 -12.33 3.62
C GLY A 46 13.78 -12.30 2.84
N ASP A 47 13.34 -13.43 2.26
CA ASP A 47 12.08 -13.48 1.51
C ASP A 47 10.94 -13.83 2.50
N TRP A 48 10.23 -12.84 3.04
CA TRP A 48 9.00 -13.10 3.81
C TRP A 48 7.78 -12.84 2.94
N GLU A 49 6.83 -13.78 2.89
CA GLU A 49 5.57 -13.60 2.16
C GLU A 49 4.36 -13.66 3.09
N ARG A 50 3.37 -12.79 2.85
CA ARG A 50 2.08 -12.80 3.55
C ARG A 50 0.93 -12.65 2.57
N LYS A 51 0.09 -13.68 2.46
CA LYS A 51 -1.02 -13.76 1.48
C LYS A 51 -0.53 -13.61 0.03
N GLY A 52 0.64 -14.15 -0.30
CA GLY A 52 1.23 -14.06 -1.65
C GLY A 52 1.75 -12.68 -2.01
N ILE A 53 2.02 -11.83 -1.01
CA ILE A 53 2.67 -10.53 -1.19
C ILE A 53 4.03 -10.62 -0.50
N ALA A 54 5.09 -10.31 -1.24
CA ALA A 54 6.43 -10.18 -0.70
C ALA A 54 6.49 -8.98 0.28
N ILE A 55 6.95 -9.24 1.50
CA ILE A 55 7.14 -8.27 2.58
C ILE A 55 8.62 -8.28 2.96
N ASP A 56 9.24 -7.12 2.96
CA ASP A 56 10.62 -6.87 3.44
C ASP A 56 10.61 -5.76 4.51
N PHE A 57 11.65 -5.69 5.36
CA PHE A 57 11.78 -4.73 6.47
C PHE A 57 12.63 -3.50 6.15
#